data_AF-A0A8T0VKS6-F1
#
_entry.id   AF-A0A8T0VKS6-F1
#
_cell.length_a   1.000
_cell.length_b   1.000
_cell.length_c   1.000
_cell.angle_alpha   90.00
_cell.angle_beta   90.00
_cell.angle_gamma   90.00
#
_symmetry.space_group_name_H-M   'P 1'
#
loop_
_entity.id
_entity.type
_entity.pdbx_description
1 polymer ?
#
loop_
_entity_poly.entity_id
_entity_poly.type
_entity_poly.pdbx_seq_one_letter_code
_entity_poly.pdbx_strand_id
1 'polypeptide(L)'
;MAAAATAAAGGLVHLRPPQSAAPRFGASRAPPLRSRRPGQHRRPRRHGAGRVSAGSVAVGEAAYSEPEAALLEALLGVQGRGRAVAPRQLQEVESAVQALEALGGVPDPTSSSLIEGSWQLIFTTRPGTASPIQRTFVGVDSFRIFQEVYLRTDDPRVVNVVRFSESVGDLKVEAEATIEDGKRILFRFDRAAFTFKFLPFKVPYPVPFRLLGDEAKGWLDTTYLSHAGNIRISRGNKGTTFVLQKSPDARQILLSTISAGTGVEEVIDDFISSQNGAEVDLDILVGEWQLLWGTQTEGESWSTLASAGLKDFQIIKEGGQLKNSVSPFPGVSLSARGNICKTGNNNTFSVSMKEGAIRFGGVQFPLDAEGEFVMEILYIDNKIRISRLNQHILVHLRIANAA
;
A
#
# COMPACT_ATOMS: atom_id res chain seq x y z
N MET A 1 41.10 -12.79 -38.83
CA MET A 1 39.68 -12.55 -39.18
C MET A 1 39.18 -11.40 -38.32
N ALA A 2 39.55 -10.18 -38.72
CA ALA A 2 38.66 -9.15 -39.34
C ALA A 2 37.70 -8.55 -38.29
N ALA A 3 38.15 -7.56 -37.49
CA ALA A 3 38.27 -6.10 -37.77
C ALA A 3 36.90 -5.38 -37.68
N ALA A 4 36.69 -4.58 -36.63
CA ALA A 4 36.86 -3.11 -36.58
C ALA A 4 35.61 -2.38 -37.13
N ALA A 5 34.84 -1.62 -36.34
CA ALA A 5 35.08 -0.32 -35.70
C ALA A 5 34.31 0.82 -36.41
N THR A 6 33.82 1.75 -35.58
CA THR A 6 33.55 3.19 -35.80
C THR A 6 32.29 3.71 -36.51
N ALA A 7 31.62 4.62 -35.77
CA ALA A 7 31.13 5.97 -36.12
C ALA A 7 29.98 6.10 -37.14
N ALA A 8 28.79 6.59 -36.76
CA ALA A 8 28.36 7.95 -36.37
C ALA A 8 27.85 8.81 -37.55
N ALA A 9 26.77 9.54 -37.24
CA ALA A 9 26.19 10.73 -37.90
C ALA A 9 25.10 10.54 -38.98
N GLY A 10 23.93 11.12 -38.67
CA GLY A 10 23.27 12.11 -39.54
C GLY A 10 22.18 11.59 -40.47
N GLY A 11 20.95 12.11 -40.32
CA GLY A 11 19.96 12.03 -41.39
C GLY A 11 18.50 12.19 -40.94
N LEU A 12 18.09 13.40 -40.61
CA LEU A 12 16.68 13.81 -40.65
C LEU A 12 16.16 13.69 -42.09
N VAL A 13 15.10 12.91 -42.32
CA VAL A 13 14.26 13.06 -43.53
C VAL A 13 12.79 12.97 -43.13
N HIS A 14 12.10 14.11 -43.30
CA HIS A 14 10.66 14.27 -43.31
C HIS A 14 10.02 13.44 -44.42
N LEU A 15 8.95 12.69 -44.11
CA LEU A 15 7.97 12.27 -45.12
C LEU A 15 6.55 12.56 -44.62
N ARG A 16 5.87 13.45 -45.35
CA ARG A 16 4.44 13.80 -45.25
C ARG A 16 3.59 12.84 -46.12
N PRO A 17 2.26 12.78 -45.92
CA PRO A 17 1.41 11.64 -46.22
C PRO A 17 0.79 11.69 -47.62
N PRO A 18 0.17 10.60 -48.12
CA PRO A 18 -0.77 10.69 -49.22
C PRO A 18 -2.23 10.68 -48.75
N GLN A 19 -3.02 11.52 -49.42
CA GLN A 19 -4.47 11.65 -49.30
C GLN A 19 -5.21 10.66 -50.21
N SER A 20 -6.35 10.18 -49.70
CA SER A 20 -7.64 9.89 -50.34
C SER A 20 -7.74 9.51 -51.84
N ALA A 21 -8.39 8.36 -52.09
CA ALA A 21 -9.29 8.18 -53.23
C ALA A 21 -10.45 7.24 -52.85
N ALA A 22 -11.68 7.72 -53.02
CA ALA A 22 -12.91 6.93 -52.91
C ALA A 22 -13.27 6.26 -54.24
N PRO A 23 -14.18 5.26 -54.23
CA PRO A 23 -15.34 5.37 -55.10
C PRO A 23 -16.67 5.01 -54.42
N ARG A 24 -17.75 5.56 -54.99
CA ARG A 24 -19.15 5.42 -54.62
C ARG A 24 -19.86 4.31 -55.42
N PHE A 25 -21.01 3.90 -54.86
CA PHE A 25 -22.29 3.48 -55.47
C PHE A 25 -22.70 2.01 -55.36
N GLY A 26 -23.95 1.82 -54.92
CA GLY A 26 -24.73 0.58 -55.07
C GLY A 26 -25.83 0.43 -54.02
N ALA A 27 -26.91 1.18 -54.15
CA ALA A 27 -28.12 1.03 -53.34
C ALA A 27 -28.96 -0.18 -53.79
N SER A 28 -29.61 -0.88 -52.86
CA SER A 28 -30.82 -1.66 -53.17
C SER A 28 -31.80 -1.74 -51.99
N ARG A 29 -33.08 -1.65 -52.34
CA ARG A 29 -34.28 -1.36 -51.53
C ARG A 29 -34.88 -2.60 -50.82
N ALA A 30 -35.38 -2.37 -49.59
CA ALA A 30 -36.70 -2.68 -48.97
C ALA A 30 -37.34 -4.10 -49.09
N PRO A 31 -38.16 -4.60 -48.11
CA PRO A 31 -39.42 -3.98 -47.66
C PRO A 31 -39.74 -4.02 -46.14
N PRO A 32 -40.79 -3.31 -45.67
CA PRO A 32 -41.15 -3.14 -44.25
C PRO A 32 -42.24 -4.14 -43.81
N LEU A 33 -42.55 -4.25 -42.51
CA LEU A 33 -43.91 -4.48 -41.99
C LEU A 33 -44.02 -4.41 -40.43
N ARG A 34 -44.99 -3.58 -40.01
CA ARG A 34 -45.95 -3.70 -38.90
C ARG A 34 -45.55 -3.59 -37.42
N SER A 35 -46.10 -2.51 -36.87
CA SER A 35 -46.52 -2.23 -35.50
C SER A 35 -47.21 -3.38 -34.74
N ARG A 36 -46.85 -3.51 -33.46
CA ARG A 36 -47.72 -4.05 -32.40
C ARG A 36 -47.52 -3.28 -31.09
N ARG A 37 -48.65 -2.77 -30.57
CA ARG A 37 -48.81 -2.14 -29.24
C ARG A 37 -48.53 -3.16 -28.12
N PRO A 38 -48.06 -2.75 -26.94
CA PRO A 38 -48.33 -3.47 -25.71
C PRO A 38 -49.51 -2.83 -24.97
N GLY A 39 -50.50 -3.67 -24.64
CA GLY A 39 -51.66 -3.33 -23.84
C GLY A 39 -51.31 -3.13 -22.36
N GLN A 40 -52.17 -2.35 -21.71
CA GLN A 40 -52.21 -2.12 -20.27
C GLN A 40 -52.44 -3.43 -19.52
N HIS A 41 -51.55 -3.76 -18.57
CA HIS A 41 -51.86 -4.75 -17.54
C HIS A 41 -51.54 -4.21 -16.14
N ARG A 42 -52.64 -3.98 -15.43
CA ARG A 42 -52.92 -4.07 -13.98
C ARG A 42 -51.73 -4.17 -13.02
N ARG A 43 -51.66 -3.18 -12.13
CA ARG A 43 -50.93 -3.19 -10.85
C ARG A 43 -51.37 -4.36 -9.96
N PRO A 44 -50.44 -5.12 -9.35
CA PRO A 44 -50.70 -5.83 -8.12
C PRO A 44 -50.24 -5.03 -6.91
N ARG A 45 -50.94 -5.30 -5.81
CA ARG A 45 -50.88 -4.66 -4.49
C ARG A 45 -49.49 -4.74 -3.84
N ARG A 46 -49.11 -3.66 -3.15
CA ARG A 46 -48.00 -3.61 -2.20
C ARG A 46 -48.27 -4.59 -1.05
N HIS A 47 -47.46 -5.64 -0.95
CA HIS A 47 -47.19 -6.31 0.33
C HIS A 47 -45.83 -5.83 0.81
N GLY A 48 -45.79 -5.27 2.02
CA GLY A 48 -44.56 -4.85 2.68
C GLY A 48 -43.69 -6.07 2.97
N ALA A 49 -42.57 -6.18 2.28
CA ALA A 49 -41.46 -7.02 2.70
C ALA A 49 -40.59 -6.18 3.64
N GLY A 50 -40.50 -6.61 4.90
CA GLY A 50 -39.60 -6.03 5.89
C GLY A 50 -38.18 -6.02 5.34
N ARG A 51 -37.52 -4.86 5.41
CA ARG A 51 -36.07 -4.77 5.24
C ARG A 51 -35.44 -5.57 6.37
N VAL A 52 -34.92 -6.74 6.04
CA VAL A 52 -33.92 -7.39 6.87
C VAL A 52 -32.72 -6.46 6.83
N SER A 53 -32.56 -5.67 7.88
CA SER A 53 -31.38 -4.86 8.08
C SER A 53 -30.22 -5.84 8.20
N ALA A 54 -29.35 -5.85 7.20
CA ALA A 54 -28.04 -6.46 7.33
C ALA A 54 -27.35 -5.71 8.47
N GLY A 55 -27.29 -6.33 9.64
CA GLY A 55 -26.56 -5.81 10.76
C GLY A 55 -25.12 -5.61 10.31
N SER A 56 -24.72 -4.34 10.19
CA SER A 56 -23.31 -3.98 10.22
C SER A 56 -22.79 -4.50 11.54
N VAL A 57 -22.08 -5.63 11.48
CA VAL A 57 -21.29 -6.11 12.61
C VAL A 57 -20.19 -5.07 12.72
N ALA A 58 -20.36 -4.14 13.65
CA ALA A 58 -19.28 -3.31 14.13
C ALA A 58 -18.23 -4.27 14.71
N VAL A 59 -17.26 -4.63 13.87
CA VAL A 59 -16.01 -5.24 14.33
C VAL A 59 -15.32 -4.12 15.08
N GLY A 60 -15.53 -4.05 16.39
CA GLY A 60 -14.67 -3.25 17.25
C GLY A 60 -13.24 -3.69 16.95
N GLU A 61 -12.37 -2.74 16.62
CA GLU A 61 -10.94 -3.00 16.48
C GLU A 61 -10.46 -3.65 17.78
N ALA A 62 -10.34 -4.97 17.77
CA ALA A 62 -9.69 -5.69 18.84
C ALA A 62 -8.23 -5.22 18.82
N ALA A 63 -7.85 -4.47 19.85
CA ALA A 63 -6.50 -3.95 19.99
C ALA A 63 -5.49 -5.09 19.86
N TYR A 64 -4.43 -4.85 19.10
CA TYR A 64 -3.31 -5.78 18.97
C TYR A 64 -2.63 -5.93 20.34
N SER A 65 -2.21 -7.16 20.68
CA SER A 65 -1.32 -7.36 21.83
C SER A 65 0.03 -6.68 21.59
N GLU A 66 0.80 -6.39 22.65
CA GLU A 66 2.10 -5.72 22.50
C GLU A 66 3.06 -6.42 21.50
N PRO A 67 3.18 -7.77 21.48
CA PRO A 67 4.03 -8.44 20.49
C PRO A 67 3.49 -8.34 19.04
N GLU A 68 2.17 -8.31 18.86
CA GLU A 68 1.55 -8.11 17.55
C GLU A 68 1.74 -6.68 17.07
N ALA A 69 1.57 -5.70 17.97
CA ALA A 69 1.86 -4.31 17.70
C ALA A 69 3.33 -4.15 17.30
N ALA A 70 4.28 -4.78 18.00
CA ALA A 70 5.70 -4.76 17.65
C ALA A 70 5.99 -5.33 16.25
N LEU A 71 5.28 -6.39 15.82
CA LEU A 71 5.38 -6.88 14.45
C LEU A 71 4.85 -5.85 13.44
N LEU A 72 3.71 -5.24 13.72
CA LEU A 72 3.14 -4.21 12.84
C LEU A 72 4.06 -2.98 12.75
N GLU A 73 4.64 -2.55 13.86
CA GLU A 73 5.66 -1.49 13.94
C GLU A 73 6.86 -1.77 13.05
N ALA A 74 7.40 -3.00 13.10
CA ALA A 74 8.53 -3.42 12.28
C ALA A 74 8.19 -3.41 10.78
N LEU A 75 6.91 -3.64 10.45
CA LEU A 75 6.40 -3.67 9.08
C LEU A 75 6.03 -2.28 8.52
N LEU A 76 5.90 -1.25 9.34
CA LEU A 76 5.61 0.11 8.86
C LEU A 76 6.71 0.63 7.93
N GLY A 77 6.30 1.18 6.79
CA GLY A 77 7.20 1.68 5.76
C GLY A 77 7.81 0.59 4.86
N VAL A 78 7.59 -0.71 5.13
CA VAL A 78 8.05 -1.79 4.25
C VAL A 78 7.33 -1.73 2.91
N GLN A 79 8.09 -1.51 1.83
CA GLN A 79 7.55 -1.44 0.47
C GLN A 79 7.50 -2.81 -0.21
N GLY A 80 6.51 -3.00 -1.08
CA GLY A 80 6.36 -4.19 -1.92
C GLY A 80 6.26 -5.50 -1.13
N ARG A 81 5.75 -5.47 0.11
CA ARG A 81 5.60 -6.64 1.01
C ARG A 81 6.91 -7.37 1.31
N GLY A 82 8.00 -6.62 1.47
CA GLY A 82 9.34 -7.17 1.76
C GLY A 82 10.30 -7.18 0.57
N ARG A 83 9.93 -6.56 -0.57
CA ARG A 83 10.77 -6.49 -1.78
C ARG A 83 12.02 -5.63 -1.59
N ALA A 84 11.87 -4.50 -0.90
CA ALA A 84 12.94 -3.52 -0.69
C ALA A 84 13.22 -3.30 0.80
N VAL A 85 13.04 -4.35 1.61
CA VAL A 85 13.29 -4.26 3.06
C VAL A 85 14.78 -4.15 3.35
N ALA A 86 15.17 -3.17 4.16
CA ALA A 86 16.56 -3.04 4.60
C ALA A 86 16.95 -4.22 5.50
N PRO A 87 18.22 -4.70 5.48
CA PRO A 87 18.62 -5.88 6.26
C PRO A 87 18.31 -5.77 7.77
N ARG A 88 18.48 -4.59 8.35
CA ARG A 88 18.15 -4.32 9.75
C ARG A 88 16.64 -4.46 10.02
N GLN A 89 15.82 -3.85 9.17
CA GLN A 89 14.37 -3.95 9.31
C GLN A 89 13.88 -5.39 9.08
N LEU A 90 14.50 -6.13 8.16
CA LEU A 90 14.20 -7.55 7.98
C LEU A 90 14.49 -8.34 9.26
N GLN A 91 15.60 -8.08 9.92
CA GLN A 91 15.94 -8.70 11.20
C GLN A 91 14.92 -8.34 12.31
N GLU A 92 14.46 -7.09 12.36
CA GLU A 92 13.41 -6.64 13.29
C GLU A 92 12.09 -7.40 13.06
N VAL A 93 11.67 -7.53 11.79
CA VAL A 93 10.46 -8.29 11.41
C VAL A 93 10.61 -9.77 11.75
N GLU A 94 11.74 -10.40 11.41
CA GLU A 94 11.99 -11.81 11.71
C GLU A 94 12.03 -12.08 13.22
N SER A 95 12.61 -11.18 14.00
CA SER A 95 12.63 -11.29 15.46
C SER A 95 11.22 -11.19 16.05
N ALA A 96 10.40 -10.25 15.56
CA ALA A 96 9.00 -10.11 15.99
C ALA A 96 8.15 -11.34 15.62
N VAL A 97 8.34 -11.90 14.42
CA VAL A 97 7.71 -13.16 14.00
C VAL A 97 8.10 -14.31 14.95
N GLN A 98 9.38 -14.47 15.25
CA GLN A 98 9.87 -15.52 16.16
C GLN A 98 9.30 -15.36 17.57
N ALA A 99 9.20 -14.13 18.07
CA ALA A 99 8.62 -13.86 19.39
C ALA A 99 7.15 -14.28 19.46
N LEU A 100 6.36 -14.00 18.43
CA LEU A 100 4.95 -14.42 18.33
C LEU A 100 4.81 -15.94 18.22
N GLU A 101 5.63 -16.58 17.39
CA GLU A 101 5.62 -18.05 17.26
C GLU A 101 6.03 -18.73 18.58
N ALA A 102 6.95 -18.14 19.35
CA ALA A 102 7.36 -18.65 20.66
C ALA A 102 6.30 -18.44 21.76
N LEU A 103 5.58 -17.31 21.71
CA LEU A 103 4.48 -17.01 22.64
C LEU A 103 3.30 -17.99 22.45
N GLY A 104 3.08 -18.41 21.21
CA GLY A 104 1.98 -19.30 20.84
C GLY A 104 0.68 -18.52 20.61
N GLY A 105 0.03 -18.79 19.48
CA GLY A 105 -1.30 -18.27 19.18
C GLY A 105 -2.41 -19.24 19.60
N VAL A 106 -3.54 -19.16 18.90
CA VAL A 106 -4.65 -20.10 19.04
C VAL A 106 -4.16 -21.55 18.82
N PRO A 107 -4.43 -22.48 19.75
CA PRO A 107 -4.09 -23.89 19.58
C PRO A 107 -4.94 -24.52 18.48
N ASP A 108 -4.34 -25.40 17.68
CA ASP A 108 -4.99 -25.99 16.49
C ASP A 108 -5.68 -24.93 15.61
N PRO A 109 -4.90 -24.00 15.01
CA PRO A 109 -5.45 -22.86 14.30
C PRO A 109 -6.33 -23.28 13.11
N THR A 110 -6.08 -24.43 12.48
CA THR A 110 -6.89 -24.88 11.32
C THR A 110 -8.28 -25.35 11.71
N SER A 111 -8.48 -25.76 12.97
CA SER A 111 -9.81 -26.09 13.52
C SER A 111 -10.55 -24.87 14.06
N SER A 112 -9.90 -23.72 14.22
CA SER A 112 -10.53 -22.50 14.73
C SER A 112 -11.37 -21.79 13.67
N SER A 113 -12.51 -21.22 14.05
CA SER A 113 -13.27 -20.33 13.15
C SER A 113 -12.53 -19.03 12.82
N LEU A 114 -11.51 -18.66 13.62
CA LEU A 114 -10.73 -17.45 13.40
C LEU A 114 -9.84 -17.55 12.16
N ILE A 115 -9.51 -18.75 11.66
CA ILE A 115 -8.71 -18.90 10.43
C ILE A 115 -9.48 -18.55 9.15
N GLU A 116 -10.82 -18.61 9.21
CA GLU A 116 -11.70 -18.38 8.06
C GLU A 116 -11.70 -16.92 7.61
N GLY A 117 -11.97 -16.71 6.32
CA GLY A 117 -12.20 -15.40 5.72
C GLY A 117 -11.00 -14.85 4.95
N SER A 118 -11.03 -13.54 4.68
CA SER A 118 -10.07 -12.86 3.80
C SER A 118 -8.89 -12.28 4.58
N TRP A 119 -7.69 -12.69 4.23
CA TRP A 119 -6.44 -12.25 4.86
C TRP A 119 -5.59 -11.47 3.88
N GLN A 120 -5.31 -10.20 4.15
CA GLN A 120 -4.38 -9.40 3.35
C GLN A 120 -2.94 -9.79 3.65
N LEU A 121 -2.15 -10.07 2.61
CA LEU A 121 -0.71 -10.28 2.73
C LEU A 121 0.01 -8.95 2.95
N ILE A 122 0.55 -8.75 4.15
CA ILE A 122 1.29 -7.54 4.51
C ILE A 122 2.81 -7.72 4.40
N PHE A 123 3.32 -8.95 4.54
CA PHE A 123 4.74 -9.23 4.38
C PHE A 123 5.03 -10.66 3.91
N THR A 124 6.08 -10.82 3.10
CA THR A 124 6.65 -12.13 2.79
C THR A 124 8.17 -12.08 2.61
N THR A 125 8.87 -13.13 3.07
CA THR A 125 10.33 -13.25 2.89
C THR A 125 10.75 -13.55 1.45
N ARG A 126 9.81 -13.89 0.56
CA ARG A 126 10.11 -14.16 -0.85
C ARG A 126 9.06 -13.57 -1.79
N PRO A 127 9.03 -12.24 -1.94
CA PRO A 127 8.02 -11.55 -2.74
C PRO A 127 8.00 -11.97 -4.22
N GLY A 128 9.12 -12.47 -4.76
CA GLY A 128 9.22 -12.94 -6.15
C GLY A 128 9.05 -14.45 -6.40
N THR A 129 8.85 -15.30 -5.37
CA THR A 129 8.87 -16.78 -5.54
C THR A 129 7.56 -17.51 -5.30
N ALA A 130 6.57 -16.81 -4.76
CA ALA A 130 5.21 -17.29 -4.81
C ALA A 130 4.84 -17.29 -6.33
N SER A 131 4.30 -18.40 -6.87
CA SER A 131 3.81 -18.69 -8.26
C SER A 131 4.26 -17.83 -9.48
N PRO A 132 4.42 -18.40 -10.71
CA PRO A 132 4.48 -17.61 -11.97
C PRO A 132 3.45 -16.48 -12.07
N ILE A 133 2.27 -16.68 -11.45
CA ILE A 133 1.19 -15.72 -11.33
C ILE A 133 1.58 -14.48 -10.51
N GLN A 134 2.32 -14.65 -9.43
CA GLN A 134 2.81 -13.54 -8.62
C GLN A 134 4.03 -12.88 -9.30
N ARG A 135 4.91 -13.62 -9.98
CA ARG A 135 6.03 -13.02 -10.76
C ARG A 135 5.59 -11.98 -11.79
N THR A 136 4.42 -12.14 -12.41
CA THR A 136 3.89 -11.18 -13.39
C THR A 136 3.32 -9.90 -12.77
N PHE A 137 2.85 -9.94 -11.51
CA PHE A 137 2.06 -8.84 -10.92
C PHE A 137 2.63 -8.26 -9.62
N VAL A 138 3.60 -8.92 -8.95
CA VAL A 138 4.31 -8.38 -7.76
C VAL A 138 5.25 -7.21 -8.09
N GLY A 139 5.38 -6.86 -9.36
CA GLY A 139 6.13 -5.67 -9.80
C GLY A 139 5.41 -4.35 -9.55
N VAL A 140 4.08 -4.37 -9.36
CA VAL A 140 3.26 -3.19 -9.13
C VAL A 140 2.93 -3.10 -7.65
N ASP A 141 3.51 -2.13 -6.94
CA ASP A 141 3.30 -1.95 -5.50
C ASP A 141 1.85 -1.59 -5.14
N SER A 142 1.02 -1.22 -6.12
CA SER A 142 -0.39 -0.83 -5.91
C SER A 142 -1.36 -2.00 -5.71
N PHE A 143 -1.00 -3.24 -6.10
CA PHE A 143 -1.93 -4.36 -6.00
C PHE A 143 -2.03 -4.88 -4.59
N ARG A 144 -3.26 -5.09 -4.09
CA ARG A 144 -3.50 -5.75 -2.80
C ARG A 144 -3.61 -7.26 -3.01
N ILE A 145 -2.86 -8.03 -2.22
CA ILE A 145 -2.87 -9.49 -2.27
C ILE A 145 -3.62 -10.00 -1.05
N PHE A 146 -4.58 -10.89 -1.29
CA PHE A 146 -5.33 -11.56 -0.24
C PHE A 146 -5.20 -13.07 -0.37
N GLN A 147 -5.35 -13.75 0.76
CA GLN A 147 -5.59 -15.17 0.83
C GLN A 147 -6.90 -15.38 1.57
N GLU A 148 -7.92 -15.85 0.87
CA GLU A 148 -9.17 -16.28 1.48
C GLU A 148 -9.02 -17.75 1.90
N VAL A 149 -9.44 -18.08 3.12
CA VAL A 149 -9.37 -19.44 3.65
C VAL A 149 -10.75 -19.86 4.12
N TYR A 150 -11.20 -21.02 3.63
CA TYR A 150 -12.47 -21.65 3.97
C TYR A 150 -12.20 -23.13 4.19
N LEU A 151 -12.05 -23.58 5.43
CA LEU A 151 -11.76 -24.97 5.79
C LEU A 151 -12.98 -25.71 6.33
N ARG A 152 -14.03 -24.98 6.70
CA ARG A 152 -15.22 -25.48 7.39
C ARG A 152 -16.44 -25.54 6.48
N THR A 153 -16.23 -25.90 5.22
CA THR A 153 -17.26 -26.03 4.17
C THR A 153 -17.21 -27.43 3.56
N ASP A 154 -18.20 -27.80 2.76
CA ASP A 154 -18.20 -29.08 2.03
C ASP A 154 -17.16 -29.13 0.89
N ASP A 155 -16.60 -27.98 0.50
CA ASP A 155 -15.51 -27.83 -0.48
C ASP A 155 -14.44 -26.88 0.12
N PRO A 156 -13.58 -27.40 1.02
CA PRO A 156 -12.55 -26.60 1.67
C PRO A 156 -11.56 -26.01 0.65
N ARG A 157 -11.28 -24.71 0.75
CA ARG A 157 -10.45 -23.97 -0.20
C ARG A 157 -9.51 -22.97 0.44
N VAL A 158 -8.35 -22.83 -0.19
CA VAL A 158 -7.46 -21.68 -0.05
C VAL A 158 -7.46 -20.93 -1.38
N VAL A 159 -7.84 -19.66 -1.36
CA VAL A 159 -7.97 -18.84 -2.57
C VAL A 159 -7.01 -17.66 -2.49
N ASN A 160 -6.03 -17.62 -3.38
CA ASN A 160 -5.16 -16.47 -3.53
C ASN A 160 -5.81 -15.46 -4.48
N VAL A 161 -5.94 -14.21 -4.04
CA VAL A 161 -6.57 -13.14 -4.80
C VAL A 161 -5.57 -12.00 -4.99
N VAL A 162 -5.32 -11.64 -6.24
CA VAL A 162 -4.59 -10.41 -6.60
C VAL A 162 -5.60 -9.38 -7.04
N ARG A 163 -5.83 -8.35 -6.24
CA ARG A 163 -6.75 -7.25 -6.57
C ARG A 163 -5.99 -6.14 -7.27
N PHE A 164 -6.37 -5.87 -8.52
CA PHE A 164 -5.73 -4.84 -9.35
C PHE A 164 -6.14 -3.44 -8.88
N SER A 165 -7.44 -3.24 -8.71
CA SER A 165 -8.07 -2.08 -8.06
C SER A 165 -9.57 -2.37 -7.90
N GLU A 166 -10.28 -1.52 -7.16
CA GLU A 166 -11.74 -1.62 -7.04
C GLU A 166 -12.48 -1.41 -8.37
N SER A 167 -11.89 -0.63 -9.29
CA SER A 167 -12.46 -0.31 -10.61
C SER A 167 -12.06 -1.27 -11.73
N VAL A 168 -10.94 -1.98 -11.60
CA VAL A 168 -10.42 -2.89 -12.63
C VAL A 168 -10.91 -4.33 -12.39
N GLY A 169 -10.73 -4.85 -11.17
CA GLY A 169 -11.08 -6.22 -10.81
C GLY A 169 -9.93 -7.00 -10.18
N ASP A 170 -9.94 -8.33 -10.35
CA ASP A 170 -9.08 -9.26 -9.64
C ASP A 170 -8.71 -10.50 -10.45
N LEU A 171 -7.62 -11.16 -10.03
CA LEU A 171 -7.28 -12.53 -10.38
C LEU A 171 -7.49 -13.41 -9.15
N LYS A 172 -8.34 -14.43 -9.26
CA LYS A 172 -8.51 -15.47 -8.23
C LYS A 172 -7.88 -16.77 -8.67
N VAL A 173 -7.11 -17.37 -7.78
CA VAL A 173 -6.47 -18.69 -7.94
C VAL A 173 -6.93 -19.54 -6.77
N GLU A 174 -7.73 -20.55 -7.04
CA GLU A 174 -8.34 -21.41 -6.04
C GLU A 174 -7.58 -22.73 -5.93
N ALA A 175 -7.44 -23.21 -4.70
CA ALA A 175 -6.91 -24.51 -4.40
C ALA A 175 -7.88 -25.26 -3.47
N GLU A 176 -8.14 -26.52 -3.81
CA GLU A 176 -8.74 -27.48 -2.89
C GLU A 176 -7.81 -27.66 -1.68
N ALA A 177 -8.36 -27.68 -0.48
CA ALA A 177 -7.61 -27.70 0.77
C ALA A 177 -7.98 -28.91 1.64
N THR A 178 -7.02 -29.41 2.42
CA THR A 178 -7.25 -30.43 3.46
C THR A 178 -6.38 -30.13 4.67
N ILE A 179 -6.85 -30.47 5.86
CA ILE A 179 -6.12 -30.31 7.12
C ILE A 179 -5.32 -31.58 7.38
N GLU A 180 -4.01 -31.45 7.67
CA GLU A 180 -3.14 -32.61 8.00
C GLU A 180 -3.03 -32.82 9.52
N ASP A 181 -2.61 -31.80 10.29
CA ASP A 181 -2.20 -31.98 11.69
C ASP A 181 -2.61 -30.82 12.64
N GLY A 182 -3.67 -30.11 12.27
CA GLY A 182 -4.17 -28.96 13.04
C GLY A 182 -3.42 -27.63 12.81
N LYS A 183 -2.22 -27.70 12.21
CA LYS A 183 -1.46 -26.52 11.79
C LYS A 183 -1.32 -26.44 10.28
N ARG A 184 -1.11 -27.59 9.64
CA ARG A 184 -0.85 -27.68 8.21
C ARG A 184 -2.12 -27.78 7.39
N ILE A 185 -2.19 -26.91 6.39
CA ILE A 185 -3.15 -26.96 5.30
C ILE A 185 -2.42 -27.46 4.06
N LEU A 186 -2.77 -28.65 3.58
CA LEU A 186 -2.37 -29.14 2.26
C LEU A 186 -3.29 -28.51 1.23
N PHE A 187 -2.75 -28.05 0.11
CA PHE A 187 -3.55 -27.46 -0.95
C PHE A 187 -3.11 -27.93 -2.34
N ARG A 188 -4.05 -27.95 -3.28
CA ARG A 188 -3.81 -28.22 -4.70
C ARG A 188 -4.58 -27.23 -5.57
N PHE A 189 -3.86 -26.41 -6.31
CA PHE A 189 -4.48 -25.47 -7.25
C PHE A 189 -5.25 -26.22 -8.34
N ASP A 190 -6.52 -25.85 -8.53
CA ASP A 190 -7.42 -26.52 -9.49
C ASP A 190 -8.12 -25.54 -10.44
N ARG A 191 -8.25 -24.26 -10.06
CA ARG A 191 -8.99 -23.25 -10.83
C ARG A 191 -8.31 -21.88 -10.73
N ALA A 192 -8.42 -21.09 -11.80
CA ALA A 192 -8.12 -19.67 -11.73
C ALA A 192 -8.89 -18.90 -12.80
N ALA A 193 -9.26 -17.66 -12.48
CA ALA A 193 -9.96 -16.78 -13.40
C ALA A 193 -9.68 -15.31 -13.08
N PHE A 194 -9.67 -14.49 -14.12
CA PHE A 194 -9.76 -13.05 -13.99
C PHE A 194 -11.22 -12.62 -13.91
N THR A 195 -11.50 -11.75 -12.97
CA THR A 195 -12.74 -10.97 -12.91
C THR A 195 -12.40 -9.54 -13.31
N PHE A 196 -13.00 -9.04 -14.38
CA PHE A 196 -12.88 -7.64 -14.78
C PHE A 196 -14.21 -6.93 -14.54
N LYS A 197 -14.21 -5.79 -13.84
CA LYS A 197 -15.44 -5.05 -13.49
C LYS A 197 -16.19 -4.52 -14.73
N PHE A 198 -15.48 -4.33 -15.84
CA PHE A 198 -16.03 -3.87 -17.11
C PHE A 198 -16.54 -5.02 -18.01
N LEU A 199 -16.39 -6.29 -17.62
CA LEU A 199 -16.91 -7.44 -18.37
C LEU A 199 -18.02 -8.15 -17.58
N PRO A 200 -19.08 -8.64 -18.26
CA PRO A 200 -20.16 -9.38 -17.60
C PRO A 200 -19.80 -10.86 -17.32
N PHE A 201 -18.61 -11.31 -17.70
CA PHE A 201 -18.15 -12.69 -17.54
C PHE A 201 -16.71 -12.76 -17.01
N LYS A 202 -16.36 -13.89 -16.39
CA LYS A 202 -14.99 -14.19 -15.95
C LYS A 202 -14.15 -14.71 -17.11
N VAL A 203 -12.89 -14.28 -17.20
CA VAL A 203 -11.92 -14.77 -18.19
C VAL A 203 -11.10 -15.89 -17.55
N PRO A 204 -11.13 -17.13 -18.08
CA PRO A 204 -10.38 -18.22 -17.49
C PRO A 204 -8.87 -17.95 -17.58
N TYR A 205 -8.14 -18.27 -16.51
CA TYR A 205 -6.69 -18.15 -16.51
C TYR A 205 -6.07 -19.30 -17.33
N PRO A 206 -5.16 -19.03 -18.29
CA PRO A 206 -4.68 -20.02 -19.25
C PRO A 206 -3.60 -20.94 -18.66
N VAL A 207 -3.82 -21.49 -17.46
CA VAL A 207 -2.94 -22.49 -16.85
C VAL A 207 -3.67 -23.81 -16.70
N PRO A 208 -3.17 -24.89 -17.34
CA PRO A 208 -3.76 -26.21 -17.23
C PRO A 208 -3.31 -26.89 -15.93
N PHE A 209 -3.92 -26.54 -14.80
CA PHE A 209 -3.55 -27.07 -13.49
C PHE A 209 -3.49 -28.61 -13.43
N ARG A 210 -4.33 -29.29 -14.20
CA ARG A 210 -4.33 -30.76 -14.32
C ARG A 210 -3.02 -31.34 -14.89
N LEU A 211 -2.27 -30.57 -15.68
CA LEU A 211 -0.99 -30.98 -16.27
C LEU A 211 0.21 -30.66 -15.38
N LEU A 212 0.03 -29.86 -14.32
CA LEU A 212 1.12 -29.45 -13.42
C LEU A 212 1.48 -30.52 -12.39
N GLY A 213 0.67 -31.57 -12.23
CA GLY A 213 0.94 -32.68 -11.32
C GLY A 213 1.25 -32.20 -9.89
N ASP A 214 2.43 -32.57 -9.38
CA ASP A 214 2.87 -32.20 -8.03
C ASP A 214 3.27 -30.71 -7.90
N GLU A 215 3.54 -29.99 -9.00
CA GLU A 215 3.87 -28.57 -8.95
C GLU A 215 2.68 -27.70 -8.52
N ALA A 216 1.45 -28.19 -8.73
CA ALA A 216 0.22 -27.52 -8.27
C ALA A 216 -0.06 -27.76 -6.78
N LYS A 217 0.69 -28.67 -6.12
CA LYS A 217 0.52 -29.00 -4.71
C LYS A 217 1.45 -28.18 -3.84
N GLY A 218 1.01 -27.90 -2.63
CA GLY A 218 1.83 -27.29 -1.60
C GLY A 218 1.20 -27.41 -0.23
N TRP A 219 1.87 -26.83 0.75
CA TRP A 219 1.38 -26.77 2.12
C TRP A 219 1.65 -25.40 2.74
N LEU A 220 0.80 -25.04 3.70
CA LEU A 220 0.94 -23.89 4.58
C LEU A 220 0.80 -24.35 6.01
N ASP A 221 1.83 -24.13 6.81
CA ASP A 221 1.78 -24.31 8.26
C ASP A 221 1.35 -22.99 8.88
N THR A 222 0.22 -22.96 9.56
CA THR A 222 -0.16 -21.80 10.38
C THR A 222 0.57 -21.88 11.71
N THR A 223 1.65 -21.12 11.83
CA THR A 223 2.54 -21.14 13.00
C THR A 223 2.10 -20.16 14.09
N TYR A 224 1.34 -19.12 13.72
CA TYR A 224 0.67 -18.22 14.65
C TYR A 224 -0.69 -17.79 14.08
N LEU A 225 -1.71 -17.82 14.92
CA LEU A 225 -3.01 -17.20 14.68
C LEU A 225 -3.36 -16.42 15.93
N SER A 226 -3.60 -15.13 15.80
CA SER A 226 -3.93 -14.31 16.96
C SER A 226 -5.24 -14.74 17.60
N HIS A 227 -5.34 -14.54 18.91
CA HIS A 227 -6.56 -14.83 19.68
C HIS A 227 -7.74 -13.95 19.24
N ALA A 228 -7.46 -12.74 18.71
CA ALA A 228 -8.45 -11.87 18.11
C ALA A 228 -8.78 -12.23 16.64
N GLY A 229 -8.01 -13.12 16.00
CA GLY A 229 -8.18 -13.49 14.59
C GLY A 229 -7.84 -12.39 13.59
N ASN A 230 -7.02 -11.41 13.99
CA ASN A 230 -6.59 -10.25 13.20
C ASN A 230 -5.20 -10.43 12.56
N ILE A 231 -4.30 -11.27 13.09
CA ILE A 231 -2.97 -11.57 12.56
C ILE A 231 -2.80 -13.08 12.38
N ARG A 232 -2.19 -13.47 11.25
CA ARG A 232 -1.81 -14.85 10.97
C ARG A 232 -0.42 -14.91 10.36
N ILE A 233 0.42 -15.79 10.90
CA ILE A 233 1.73 -16.11 10.35
C ILE A 233 1.66 -17.53 9.80
N SER A 234 2.11 -17.69 8.57
CA SER A 234 2.19 -18.99 7.91
C SER A 234 3.57 -19.25 7.31
N ARG A 235 4.02 -20.50 7.35
CA ARG A 235 5.21 -20.99 6.66
C ARG A 235 4.80 -21.84 5.48
N GLY A 236 5.31 -21.55 4.29
CA GLY A 236 5.03 -22.32 3.07
C GLY A 236 6.09 -23.36 2.76
N ASN A 237 5.74 -24.32 1.91
CA ASN A 237 6.59 -25.44 1.46
C ASN A 237 7.96 -25.07 0.87
N LYS A 238 8.18 -23.81 0.50
CA LYS A 238 9.47 -23.32 0.01
C LYS A 238 10.32 -22.64 1.09
N GLY A 239 9.92 -22.68 2.37
CA GLY A 239 10.55 -21.91 3.44
C GLY A 239 10.17 -20.43 3.41
N THR A 240 9.03 -20.10 2.79
CA THR A 240 8.53 -18.71 2.71
C THR A 240 7.71 -18.39 3.95
N THR A 241 7.96 -17.25 4.58
CA THR A 241 7.10 -16.71 5.65
C THR A 241 6.06 -15.80 5.01
N PHE A 242 4.83 -15.89 5.48
CA PHE A 242 3.73 -14.99 5.14
C PHE A 242 3.18 -14.41 6.43
N VAL A 243 3.14 -13.09 6.52
CA VAL A 243 2.39 -12.38 7.57
C VAL A 243 1.16 -11.80 6.91
N LEU A 244 0.00 -12.15 7.45
CA LEU A 244 -1.29 -11.72 6.95
C LEU A 244 -2.15 -11.09 8.05
N GLN A 245 -3.05 -10.21 7.62
CA GLN A 245 -3.91 -9.42 8.50
C GLN A 245 -5.31 -9.32 7.91
N LYS A 246 -6.36 -9.42 8.74
CA LYS A 246 -7.75 -9.29 8.26
C LYS A 246 -8.19 -7.84 8.06
N SER A 247 -7.84 -7.00 9.03
CA SER A 247 -8.19 -5.58 9.06
C SER A 247 -6.91 -4.76 9.09
N PRO A 248 -6.58 -4.01 8.03
CA PRO A 248 -5.36 -3.21 8.01
C PRO A 248 -5.39 -2.14 9.11
N ASP A 249 -4.22 -1.86 9.69
CA ASP A 249 -4.05 -0.79 10.67
C ASP A 249 -4.16 0.59 9.97
N ALA A 250 -4.69 1.59 10.68
CA ALA A 250 -4.92 2.92 10.13
C ALA A 250 -3.65 3.55 9.52
N ARG A 251 -2.47 3.32 10.12
CA ARG A 251 -1.19 3.82 9.59
C ARG A 251 -0.79 3.11 8.31
N GLN A 252 -1.06 1.81 8.20
CA GLN A 252 -0.83 1.06 6.97
C GLN A 252 -1.76 1.54 5.85
N ILE A 253 -3.02 1.84 6.16
CA ILE A 253 -3.97 2.44 5.21
C ILE A 253 -3.39 3.76 4.70
N LEU A 254 -3.02 4.68 5.59
CA LEU A 254 -2.41 5.96 5.25
C LEU A 254 -1.19 5.81 4.33
N LEU A 255 -0.20 5.00 4.73
CA LEU A 255 1.02 4.80 3.95
C LEU A 255 0.74 4.15 2.58
N SER A 256 -0.20 3.20 2.51
CA SER A 256 -0.59 2.57 1.25
C SER A 256 -1.30 3.55 0.30
N THR A 257 -2.13 4.43 0.84
CA THR A 257 -2.83 5.47 0.07
C THR A 257 -1.85 6.52 -0.45
N ILE A 258 -0.88 6.94 0.38
CA ILE A 258 0.23 7.81 -0.05
C ILE A 258 0.99 7.18 -1.20
N SER A 259 1.34 5.90 -1.11
CA SER A 259 2.04 5.20 -2.19
C SER A 259 1.20 5.07 -3.46
N ALA A 260 -0.13 5.00 -3.35
CA ALA A 260 -1.03 4.96 -4.51
C ALA A 260 -1.20 6.33 -5.17
N GLY A 261 -1.01 7.43 -4.42
CA GLY A 261 -1.02 8.80 -4.92
C GLY A 261 -2.41 9.42 -5.14
N THR A 262 -3.49 8.76 -4.70
CA THR A 262 -4.88 9.24 -4.88
C THR A 262 -5.69 9.05 -3.60
N GLY A 263 -6.51 10.04 -3.22
CA GLY A 263 -7.38 9.98 -2.04
C GLY A 263 -6.65 10.16 -0.70
N VAL A 264 -5.45 10.75 -0.71
CA VAL A 264 -4.60 10.89 0.49
C VAL A 264 -5.22 11.83 1.52
N GLU A 265 -5.78 12.96 1.08
CA GLU A 265 -6.38 13.97 1.97
C GLU A 265 -7.54 13.40 2.80
N GLU A 266 -8.48 12.71 2.15
CA GLU A 266 -9.62 12.06 2.82
C GLU A 266 -9.16 11.08 3.90
N VAL A 267 -8.14 10.27 3.60
CA VAL A 267 -7.58 9.31 4.56
C VAL A 267 -6.86 9.99 5.71
N ILE A 268 -6.19 11.12 5.47
CA ILE A 268 -5.56 11.91 6.54
C ILE A 268 -6.62 12.50 7.48
N ASP A 269 -7.69 13.06 6.93
CA ASP A 269 -8.77 13.66 7.72
C ASP A 269 -9.48 12.61 8.60
N ASP A 270 -9.80 11.45 8.02
CA ASP A 270 -10.36 10.31 8.75
C ASP A 270 -9.38 9.82 9.83
N PHE A 271 -8.09 9.71 9.49
CA PHE A 271 -7.05 9.28 10.40
C PHE A 271 -6.96 10.22 11.61
N ILE A 272 -6.77 11.52 11.42
CA ILE A 272 -6.63 12.49 12.50
C ILE A 272 -7.90 12.53 13.37
N SER A 273 -9.08 12.49 12.75
CA SER A 273 -10.37 12.54 13.46
C SER A 273 -10.60 11.34 14.38
N SER A 274 -9.95 10.21 14.09
CA SER A 274 -10.03 8.99 14.90
C SER A 274 -9.05 8.94 16.08
N GLN A 275 -8.06 9.83 16.13
CA GLN A 275 -7.01 9.79 17.15
C GLN A 275 -7.39 10.66 18.36
N ASN A 276 -7.07 10.17 19.56
CA ASN A 276 -7.15 10.98 20.77
C ASN A 276 -5.92 11.90 20.83
N GLY A 277 -6.15 13.22 20.83
CA GLY A 277 -5.07 14.19 20.92
C GLY A 277 -4.29 14.04 22.23
N ALA A 278 -3.01 13.68 22.12
CA ALA A 278 -2.06 13.74 23.23
C ALA A 278 -1.26 15.04 23.16
N GLU A 279 -0.82 15.55 24.31
CA GLU A 279 0.12 16.66 24.33
C GLU A 279 1.48 16.22 23.78
N VAL A 280 2.01 17.00 22.85
CA VAL A 280 3.27 16.72 22.17
C VAL A 280 4.38 17.57 22.77
N ASP A 281 5.45 16.92 23.21
CA ASP A 281 6.69 17.57 23.62
C ASP A 281 7.67 17.68 22.43
N LEU A 282 8.67 18.55 22.53
CA LEU A 282 9.73 18.67 21.54
C LEU A 282 10.53 17.38 21.40
N ASP A 283 10.70 16.63 22.49
CA ASP A 283 11.52 15.41 22.53
C ASP A 283 11.01 14.33 21.56
N ILE A 284 9.70 14.18 21.38
CA ILE A 284 9.16 13.19 20.43
C ILE A 284 9.42 13.59 18.97
N LEU A 285 9.64 14.87 18.68
CA LEU A 285 9.98 15.36 17.34
C LEU A 285 11.43 15.10 16.96
N VAL A 286 12.31 14.85 17.94
CA VAL A 286 13.74 14.62 17.73
C VAL A 286 14.00 13.38 16.87
N GLY A 287 14.75 13.54 15.78
CA GLY A 287 15.06 12.48 14.82
C GLY A 287 15.19 12.96 13.38
N GLU A 288 15.40 12.00 12.48
CA GLU A 288 15.43 12.23 11.04
C GLU A 288 14.10 11.78 10.42
N TRP A 289 13.48 12.70 9.69
CA TRP A 289 12.16 12.57 9.11
C TRP A 289 12.24 12.72 7.60
N GLN A 290 11.69 11.76 6.88
CA GLN A 290 11.49 11.81 5.44
C GLN A 290 10.07 12.28 5.14
N LEU A 291 9.90 13.29 4.31
CA LEU A 291 8.59 13.68 3.80
C LEU A 291 8.08 12.62 2.83
N LEU A 292 6.92 12.03 3.13
CA LEU A 292 6.26 11.08 2.24
C LEU A 292 5.18 11.74 1.37
N TRP A 293 4.50 12.74 1.93
CA TRP A 293 3.42 13.44 1.25
C TRP A 293 3.24 14.83 1.83
N GLY A 294 2.84 15.79 1.00
CA GLY A 294 2.44 17.12 1.43
C GLY A 294 1.37 17.70 0.51
N THR A 295 0.55 18.61 1.02
CA THR A 295 -0.43 19.36 0.22
C THR A 295 0.28 20.02 -0.97
N GLN A 296 -0.20 19.74 -2.18
CA GLN A 296 0.44 20.20 -3.40
C GLN A 296 0.32 21.72 -3.53
N THR A 297 1.46 22.39 -3.74
CA THR A 297 1.53 23.81 -4.07
C THR A 297 2.26 23.98 -5.40
N GLU A 298 1.54 24.44 -6.43
CA GLU A 298 2.18 24.80 -7.70
C GLU A 298 2.93 26.13 -7.55
N GLY A 299 4.13 26.21 -8.15
CA GLY A 299 4.86 27.47 -8.30
C GLY A 299 5.74 27.91 -7.13
N GLU A 300 5.90 27.09 -6.08
CA GLU A 300 6.79 27.42 -4.95
C GLU A 300 8.28 27.40 -5.36
N SER A 301 9.03 28.39 -4.86
CA SER A 301 10.47 28.50 -5.11
C SER A 301 11.27 27.43 -4.36
N TRP A 302 12.45 27.06 -4.87
CA TRP A 302 13.31 26.08 -4.18
C TRP A 302 13.81 26.54 -2.80
N SER A 303 13.98 27.86 -2.59
CA SER A 303 14.28 28.39 -1.27
C SER A 303 13.09 28.22 -0.33
N THR A 304 11.86 28.50 -0.78
CA THR A 304 10.65 28.25 0.03
C THR A 304 10.49 26.77 0.37
N LEU A 305 10.68 25.88 -0.61
CA LEU A 305 10.59 24.44 -0.39
C LEU A 305 11.62 23.95 0.64
N ALA A 306 12.85 24.48 0.58
CA ALA A 306 13.91 24.15 1.53
C ALA A 306 13.64 24.74 2.92
N SER A 307 13.24 26.00 3.02
CA SER A 307 12.96 26.66 4.31
C SER A 307 11.74 26.04 4.99
N ALA A 308 10.64 25.82 4.28
CA ALA A 308 9.43 25.21 4.83
C ALA A 308 9.53 23.68 5.00
N GLY A 309 10.57 23.02 4.46
CA GLY A 309 10.73 21.56 4.59
C GLY A 309 9.67 20.79 3.81
N LEU A 310 9.24 21.33 2.68
CA LEU A 310 8.19 20.77 1.84
C LEU A 310 8.72 19.68 0.89
N LYS A 311 9.99 19.25 1.05
CA LYS A 311 10.60 18.16 0.29
C LYS A 311 11.65 17.40 1.11
N ASP A 312 11.80 16.13 0.74
CA ASP A 312 12.86 15.21 1.13
C ASP A 312 13.02 14.97 2.64
N PHE A 313 13.87 15.73 3.33
CA PHE A 313 14.28 15.40 4.69
C PHE A 313 14.24 16.59 5.65
N GLN A 314 13.85 16.28 6.88
CA GLN A 314 13.91 17.17 8.02
C GLN A 314 14.61 16.47 9.20
N ILE A 315 15.55 17.15 9.83
CA ILE A 315 16.31 16.66 10.97
C ILE A 315 16.04 17.60 12.15
N ILE A 316 15.56 17.05 13.25
CA ILE A 316 15.33 17.76 14.52
C ILE A 316 16.25 17.15 15.57
N LYS A 317 17.04 17.99 16.24
CA LYS A 317 17.93 17.58 17.32
C LYS A 317 17.39 17.99 18.68
N GLU A 318 17.97 17.41 19.72
CA GLU A 318 17.81 17.88 21.09
C GLU A 318 18.07 19.40 21.17
N GLY A 319 17.29 20.09 22.00
CA GLY A 319 17.33 21.55 22.11
C GLY A 319 16.71 22.31 20.94
N GLY A 320 16.04 21.63 20.01
CA GLY A 320 15.21 22.26 18.98
C GLY A 320 15.96 22.76 17.75
N GLN A 321 17.21 22.35 17.53
CA GLN A 321 17.88 22.66 16.28
C GLN A 321 17.22 21.90 15.13
N LEU A 322 16.94 22.61 14.04
CA LEU A 322 16.20 22.09 12.90
C LEU A 322 17.02 22.26 11.62
N LYS A 323 17.01 21.25 10.76
CA LYS A 323 17.59 21.31 9.42
C LYS A 323 16.66 20.65 8.42
N ASN A 324 16.27 21.39 7.39
CA ASN A 324 15.62 20.86 6.20
C ASN A 324 16.65 20.67 5.09
N SER A 325 16.49 19.65 4.26
CA SER A 325 17.37 19.35 3.15
C SER A 325 16.61 18.78 1.98
N VAL A 326 16.87 19.29 0.78
CA VAL A 326 16.28 18.83 -0.48
C VAL A 326 17.36 18.62 -1.54
N SER A 327 17.23 17.55 -2.32
CA SER A 327 18.16 17.16 -3.39
C SER A 327 17.41 17.07 -4.72
N PRO A 328 17.20 18.19 -5.43
CA PRO A 328 16.34 18.24 -6.60
C PRO A 328 16.87 17.41 -7.78
N PHE A 329 18.19 17.23 -7.87
CA PHE A 329 18.84 16.39 -8.86
C PHE A 329 20.24 15.96 -8.37
N PRO A 330 20.82 14.88 -8.95
CA PRO A 330 22.12 14.36 -8.51
C PRO A 330 23.22 15.42 -8.49
N GLY A 331 23.96 15.49 -7.37
CA GLY A 331 25.07 16.43 -7.18
C GLY A 331 24.67 17.82 -6.66
N VAL A 332 23.36 18.07 -6.46
CA VAL A 332 22.85 19.31 -5.87
C VAL A 332 22.04 19.02 -4.62
N SER A 333 22.34 19.74 -3.55
CA SER A 333 21.54 19.75 -2.32
C SER A 333 21.34 21.17 -1.82
N LEU A 334 20.10 21.52 -1.49
CA LEU A 334 19.76 22.74 -0.79
C LEU A 334 19.45 22.37 0.66
N SER A 335 19.82 23.22 1.60
CA SER A 335 19.47 23.05 3.01
C SER A 335 19.13 24.36 3.65
N ALA A 336 18.14 24.34 4.56
CA ALA A 336 17.85 25.44 5.46
C ALA A 336 18.07 24.97 6.91
N ARG A 337 18.61 25.85 7.75
CA ARG A 337 18.86 25.60 9.17
C ARG A 337 18.16 26.65 10.01
N GLY A 338 17.68 26.18 11.15
CA GLY A 338 16.80 26.95 11.99
C GLY A 338 16.63 26.35 13.37
N ASN A 339 15.62 26.84 14.07
CA ASN A 339 15.20 26.31 15.36
C ASN A 339 13.69 26.09 15.37
N ILE A 340 13.27 25.13 16.18
CA ILE A 340 11.89 24.84 16.50
C ILE A 340 11.69 24.97 18.02
N CYS A 341 10.66 25.69 18.43
CA CYS A 341 10.33 25.91 19.83
C CYS A 341 8.84 25.67 20.06
N LYS A 342 8.48 24.98 21.14
CA LYS A 342 7.07 24.79 21.53
C LYS A 342 6.46 26.15 21.92
N THR A 343 5.29 26.45 21.39
CA THR A 343 4.57 27.70 21.67
C THR A 343 3.35 27.42 22.53
N GLY A 344 3.44 27.79 23.81
CA GLY A 344 2.35 27.59 24.78
C GLY A 344 2.06 26.12 25.07
N ASN A 345 0.80 25.83 25.43
CA ASN A 345 0.37 24.52 25.93
C ASN A 345 -0.26 23.64 24.84
N ASN A 346 -0.31 24.14 23.60
CA ASN A 346 -0.88 23.40 22.48
C ASN A 346 0.22 22.60 21.76
N ASN A 347 -0.17 21.70 20.86
CA ASN A 347 0.74 20.98 19.96
C ASN A 347 1.30 21.89 18.84
N THR A 348 1.51 23.17 19.14
CA THR A 348 1.97 24.20 18.20
C THR A 348 3.40 24.59 18.51
N PHE A 349 4.18 24.79 17.46
CA PHE A 349 5.59 25.10 17.50
C PHE A 349 5.90 26.27 16.55
N SER A 350 6.71 27.21 16.99
CA SER A 350 7.32 28.19 16.10
C SER A 350 8.55 27.58 15.44
N VAL A 351 8.69 27.81 14.14
CA VAL A 351 9.82 27.32 13.34
C VAL A 351 10.46 28.52 12.64
N SER A 352 11.72 28.79 12.97
CA SER A 352 12.50 29.91 12.46
C SER A 352 13.69 29.40 11.66
N MET A 353 13.75 29.69 10.37
CA MET A 353 14.89 29.41 9.48
C MET A 353 15.74 30.67 9.33
N LYS A 354 17.05 30.53 9.51
CA LYS A 354 18.01 31.66 9.51
C LYS A 354 19.11 31.52 8.48
N GLU A 355 19.43 30.29 8.08
CA GLU A 355 20.53 30.03 7.17
C GLU A 355 20.08 29.10 6.05
N GLY A 356 20.27 29.51 4.81
CA GLY A 356 20.14 28.67 3.64
C GLY A 356 21.49 28.42 2.98
N ALA A 357 21.65 27.24 2.39
CA ALA A 357 22.80 26.93 1.57
C ALA A 357 22.40 26.05 0.38
N ILE A 358 23.03 26.31 -0.77
CA ILE A 358 23.04 25.40 -1.92
C ILE A 358 24.44 24.82 -2.07
N ARG A 359 24.52 23.50 -2.22
CA ARG A 359 25.75 22.77 -2.50
C ARG A 359 25.68 22.20 -3.90
N PHE A 360 26.74 22.42 -4.67
CA PHE A 360 26.95 21.84 -5.99
C PHE A 360 28.34 21.20 -6.01
N GLY A 361 28.41 19.87 -6.14
CA GLY A 361 29.65 19.13 -5.98
C GLY A 361 30.28 19.35 -4.59
N GLY A 362 31.52 19.82 -4.55
CA GLY A 362 32.25 20.11 -3.31
C GLY A 362 32.11 21.55 -2.79
N VAL A 363 31.37 22.42 -3.47
CA VAL A 363 31.30 23.86 -3.16
C VAL A 363 29.93 24.22 -2.59
N GLN A 364 29.90 25.11 -1.59
CA GLN A 364 28.69 25.59 -0.92
C GLN A 364 28.54 27.10 -1.10
N PHE A 365 27.34 27.54 -1.49
CA PHE A 365 26.96 28.95 -1.65
C PHE A 365 25.80 29.28 -0.71
N PRO A 366 25.72 30.52 -0.18
CA PRO A 366 24.57 30.94 0.61
C PRO A 366 23.30 30.97 -0.25
N LEU A 367 22.18 30.62 0.36
CA LEU A 367 20.84 30.68 -0.22
C LEU A 367 19.98 31.52 0.71
N ASP A 368 19.24 32.48 0.16
CA ASP A 368 18.24 33.20 0.93
C ASP A 368 17.06 32.26 1.21
N ALA A 369 17.02 31.72 2.42
CA ALA A 369 16.03 30.74 2.88
C ALA A 369 15.55 31.08 4.31
N GLU A 370 15.60 32.35 4.68
CA GLU A 370 15.00 32.81 5.93
C GLU A 370 13.48 32.63 5.89
N GLY A 371 12.88 32.30 7.03
CA GLY A 371 11.45 32.07 7.09
C GLY A 371 10.96 31.78 8.50
N GLU A 372 9.76 32.27 8.82
CA GLU A 372 9.07 32.00 10.07
C GLU A 372 7.78 31.25 9.77
N PHE A 373 7.57 30.13 10.46
CA PHE A 373 6.45 29.24 10.24
C PHE A 373 5.81 28.85 11.56
N VAL A 374 4.50 28.56 11.50
CA VAL A 374 3.78 27.93 12.61
C VAL A 374 3.51 26.49 12.21
N MET A 375 4.01 25.56 13.03
CA MET A 375 3.79 24.13 12.84
C MET A 375 2.88 23.60 13.96
N GLU A 376 1.77 23.00 13.59
CA GLU A 376 0.88 22.27 14.49
C GLU A 376 1.04 20.77 14.25
N ILE A 377 1.26 20.00 15.32
CA ILE A 377 1.32 18.54 15.27
C ILE A 377 -0.09 17.99 15.43
N LEU A 378 -0.61 17.42 14.35
CA LEU A 378 -1.94 16.80 14.29
C LEU A 378 -1.89 15.34 14.76
N TYR A 379 -0.76 14.67 14.50
CA TYR A 379 -0.49 13.33 14.97
C TYR A 379 1.02 13.07 15.00
N ILE A 380 1.49 12.32 15.99
CA ILE A 380 2.85 11.82 16.02
C ILE A 380 2.96 10.53 16.83
N ASP A 381 3.75 9.59 16.31
CA ASP A 381 4.27 8.46 17.05
C ASP A 381 5.79 8.28 16.77
N ASN A 382 6.32 7.10 17.08
CA ASN A 382 7.70 6.71 16.82
C ASN A 382 8.06 6.60 15.32
N LYS A 383 7.08 6.53 14.40
CA LYS A 383 7.29 6.26 12.96
C LYS A 383 6.70 7.33 12.05
N ILE A 384 5.53 7.88 12.36
CA ILE A 384 4.77 8.79 11.50
C ILE A 384 4.52 10.09 12.24
N ARG A 385 4.62 11.20 11.51
CA ARG A 385 4.18 12.51 11.97
C ARG A 385 3.31 13.15 10.90
N ILE A 386 2.12 13.60 11.31
CA ILE A 386 1.26 14.45 10.52
C ILE A 386 1.26 15.84 11.15
N SER A 387 1.69 16.83 10.37
CA SER A 387 1.82 18.21 10.83
C SER A 387 1.17 19.16 9.86
N ARG A 388 0.54 20.22 10.38
CA ARG A 388 0.12 21.38 9.60
C ARG A 388 1.18 22.46 9.74
N LEU A 389 1.82 22.81 8.64
CA LEU A 389 2.75 23.93 8.55
C LEU A 389 2.07 25.07 7.79
N ASN A 390 1.68 26.12 8.51
CA ASN A 390 0.79 27.17 7.99
C ASN A 390 -0.49 26.57 7.38
N GLN A 391 -0.59 26.51 6.05
CA GLN A 391 -1.72 25.94 5.31
C GLN A 391 -1.45 24.54 4.73
N HIS A 392 -0.23 24.02 4.86
CA HIS A 392 0.17 22.74 4.26
C HIS A 392 0.07 21.61 5.26
N ILE A 393 -0.60 20.52 4.90
CA ILE A 393 -0.55 19.27 5.64
C ILE A 393 0.62 18.46 5.11
N LEU A 394 1.45 17.95 6.03
CA LEU A 394 2.65 17.19 5.72
C LEU A 394 2.63 15.86 6.48
N VAL A 395 2.93 14.77 5.78
CA VAL A 395 3.11 13.44 6.37
C VAL A 395 4.58 13.04 6.25
N HIS A 396 5.20 12.80 7.39
CA HIS A 396 6.59 12.39 7.50
C HIS A 396 6.72 10.97 8.07
N LEU A 397 7.75 10.26 7.62
CA LEU A 397 8.20 8.97 8.17
C LEU A 397 9.55 9.15 8.87
N ARG A 398 9.67 8.67 10.11
CA ARG A 398 10.92 8.64 10.85
C ARG A 398 11.83 7.55 10.28
N ILE A 399 13.02 7.93 9.82
CA ILE A 399 14.01 7.02 9.25
C ILE A 399 15.17 6.74 10.21
N ALA A 400 15.40 7.63 11.18
CA ALA A 400 16.34 7.42 12.27
C ALA A 400 15.89 8.16 13.53
N ASN A 401 16.14 7.54 14.69
CA ASN A 401 16.12 8.27 15.96
C ASN A 401 17.35 9.18 16.03
N ALA A 402 17.30 10.25 16.81
CA ALA A 402 18.49 11.09 16.96
C ALA A 402 19.68 10.26 17.48
N ALA A 403 20.84 10.59 16.92
CA ALA A 403 22.13 10.01 17.29
C ALA A 403 22.72 10.70 18.51
#